data_AF-A0A9D8BQ35-F1
#
_entry.id   AF-A0A9D8BQ35-F1
#
_cell.length_a   1.000
_cell.length_b   1.000
_cell.length_c   1.000
_cell.angle_alpha   90.00
_cell.angle_beta   90.00
_cell.angle_gamma   90.00
#
_symmetry.space_group_name_H-M   'P 1'
#
loop_
_entity.id
_entity.type
_entity.pdbx_description
1 polymer ?
#
loop_
_entity_poly.entity_id
_entity_poly.type
_entity_poly.pdbx_seq_one_letter_code
_entity_poly.pdbx_strand_id
1 'polypeptide(L)'
;MKRSQTEPRTTQLLRRLRGRVFRATKLLDRADTVWRRRRVLDSLATHGQTISSDTAGVIRLTLRVPYREADESSGPCFHAPIEPCPADLRAMAKTAHLPALARTTLDRVVAIDTETTGLLDRPEAVPFLVGVGHFERRQFVVEQLFMEDFESEPAMLRALALCMRPFRAILTYNGKTFDLPLLRRRFAIHRLPTGIWRRAHWDVLRTVRKVWRTGQSRAREQAAGIRSCSLTDIEQDVLGFRRKRTIESNRIPEVYHDYLGGRRAERLAAVFDHNAQDIFSTAAIALALARFYRLSS
;
A
#
# COMPACT_ATOMS: atom_id res chain seq x y z
N MET A 1 15.65 58.38 19.11
CA MET A 1 16.42 57.55 18.16
C MET A 1 16.42 56.10 18.63
N LYS A 2 15.76 55.18 17.90
CA LYS A 2 15.76 53.75 18.23
C LYS A 2 16.92 53.03 17.54
N ARG A 3 17.71 52.33 18.37
CA ARG A 3 18.48 51.07 18.24
C ARG A 3 19.03 50.65 16.86
N SER A 4 20.31 50.29 16.87
CA SER A 4 20.86 49.18 16.07
C SER A 4 21.99 48.50 16.86
N GLN A 5 21.69 47.34 17.47
CA GLN A 5 22.71 46.38 17.88
C GLN A 5 22.36 45.04 17.23
N THR A 6 23.22 44.60 16.34
CA THR A 6 23.14 43.37 15.55
C THR A 6 23.42 42.14 16.43
N GLU A 7 22.57 41.13 16.32
CA GLU A 7 22.64 39.86 17.06
C GLU A 7 23.84 38.97 16.63
N PRO A 8 24.43 38.15 17.52
CA PRO A 8 25.58 37.30 17.20
C PRO A 8 25.24 36.13 16.24
N ARG A 9 26.19 35.78 15.35
CA ARG A 9 26.04 34.75 14.30
C ARG A 9 25.61 33.36 14.81
N THR A 10 25.91 33.01 16.05
CA THR A 10 25.52 31.73 16.67
C THR A 10 24.01 31.65 16.92
N THR A 11 23.37 32.77 17.28
CA THR A 11 21.90 32.91 17.41
C THR A 11 21.23 32.87 16.04
N GLN A 12 21.89 33.39 15.01
CA GLN A 12 21.45 33.30 13.61
C GLN A 12 21.49 31.87 13.06
N LEU A 13 22.46 31.04 13.48
CA LEU A 13 22.59 29.64 13.08
C LEU A 13 21.54 28.75 13.77
N LEU A 14 21.25 28.96 15.05
CA LEU A 14 20.16 28.28 15.76
C LEU A 14 18.77 28.70 15.25
N ARG A 15 18.62 29.92 14.71
CA ARG A 15 17.40 30.35 13.99
C ARG A 15 17.27 29.69 12.60
N ARG A 16 18.39 29.32 11.96
CA ARG A 16 18.42 28.55 10.70
C ARG A 16 18.14 27.05 10.91
N LEU A 17 18.43 26.49 12.08
CA LEU A 17 18.26 25.06 12.38
C LEU A 17 17.01 24.71 13.22
N ARG A 18 16.30 25.69 13.80
CA ARG A 18 14.97 25.51 14.40
C ARG A 18 13.81 25.51 13.37
N GLY A 19 14.10 25.57 12.07
CA GLY A 19 13.16 25.92 11.01
C GLY A 19 12.63 24.79 10.14
N ARG A 20 12.61 23.51 10.58
CA ARG A 20 11.97 22.42 9.82
C ARG A 20 11.17 21.42 10.64
N VAL A 21 10.69 21.82 11.82
CA VAL A 21 9.43 21.25 12.31
C VAL A 21 8.34 21.98 11.56
N PHE A 22 7.86 21.38 10.47
CA PHE A 22 6.68 21.83 9.74
C PHE A 22 5.55 21.99 10.77
N ARG A 23 5.17 23.24 11.08
CA ARG A 23 3.96 23.51 11.87
C ARG A 23 2.76 23.13 11.00
N ALA A 24 2.30 21.88 11.13
CA ALA A 24 1.04 21.39 10.57
C ALA A 24 -0.16 22.27 10.95
N THR A 25 -0.04 23.00 12.07
CA THR A 25 -1.05 23.93 12.60
C THR A 25 -1.46 25.07 11.67
N LYS A 26 -0.64 25.53 10.72
CA LYS A 26 -1.07 26.60 9.78
C LYS A 26 -1.88 26.11 8.58
N LEU A 27 -1.91 24.81 8.32
CA LEU A 27 -2.60 24.21 7.18
C LEU A 27 -4.05 23.83 7.48
N LEU A 28 -4.36 23.59 8.75
CA LEU A 28 -5.69 23.28 9.25
C LEU A 28 -6.57 24.53 9.50
N ASP A 29 -5.97 25.72 9.55
CA ASP A 29 -6.66 26.98 9.92
C ASP A 29 -7.59 27.59 8.85
N ARG A 30 -7.69 26.98 7.67
CA ARG A 30 -8.65 27.41 6.64
C ARG A 30 -9.63 26.28 6.37
N ALA A 31 -10.77 26.32 7.05
CA ALA A 31 -11.87 25.38 6.85
C ALA A 31 -12.14 25.13 5.35
N ASP A 32 -12.13 26.17 4.51
CA ASP A 32 -12.33 26.06 3.06
C ASP A 32 -11.31 25.16 2.33
N THR A 33 -10.06 25.10 2.80
CA THR A 33 -9.02 24.25 2.22
C THR A 33 -9.25 22.79 2.55
N VAL A 34 -9.63 22.50 3.79
CA VAL A 34 -9.99 21.14 4.25
C VAL A 34 -11.21 20.63 3.47
N TRP A 35 -12.25 21.46 3.34
CA TRP A 35 -13.44 21.13 2.56
C TRP A 35 -13.15 20.94 1.06
N ARG A 36 -12.26 21.75 0.46
CA ARG A 36 -11.83 21.56 -0.94
C ARG A 36 -11.08 20.25 -1.14
N ARG A 37 -10.13 19.91 -0.26
CA ARG A 37 -9.40 18.63 -0.31
C ARG A 37 -10.36 17.45 -0.17
N ARG A 38 -11.29 17.54 0.77
CA ARG A 38 -12.31 16.51 0.98
C ARG A 38 -13.17 16.30 -0.27
N ARG A 39 -13.62 17.37 -0.94
CA ARG A 39 -14.35 17.24 -2.22
C ARG A 39 -13.53 16.57 -3.33
N VAL A 40 -12.21 16.82 -3.35
CA VAL A 40 -11.32 16.14 -4.30
C VAL A 40 -11.21 14.65 -3.96
N LEU A 41 -11.12 14.31 -2.68
CA LEU A 41 -11.16 12.92 -2.25
C LEU A 41 -12.53 12.28 -2.53
N ASP A 42 -13.63 13.00 -2.34
CA ASP A 42 -14.98 12.57 -2.72
C ASP A 42 -15.10 12.27 -4.23
N SER A 43 -14.31 12.94 -5.07
CA SER A 43 -14.24 12.61 -6.51
C SER A 43 -13.62 11.24 -6.78
N LEU A 44 -12.82 10.68 -5.85
CA LEU A 44 -12.29 9.31 -5.95
C LEU A 44 -13.37 8.26 -5.83
N ALA A 45 -14.47 8.58 -5.12
CA ALA A 45 -15.63 7.72 -4.98
C ALA A 45 -16.30 7.38 -6.34
N THR A 46 -16.04 8.16 -7.38
CA THR A 46 -16.59 7.93 -8.73
C THR A 46 -16.11 6.63 -9.38
N HIS A 47 -15.07 5.99 -8.86
CA HIS A 47 -14.58 4.68 -9.31
C HIS A 47 -15.13 3.50 -8.48
N GLY A 48 -16.31 3.66 -7.86
CA GLY A 48 -16.94 2.61 -7.04
C GLY A 48 -16.41 2.50 -5.60
N GLN A 49 -15.64 3.51 -5.16
CA GLN A 49 -15.12 3.58 -3.80
C GLN A 49 -16.14 4.23 -2.85
N THR A 50 -16.20 3.77 -1.61
CA THR A 50 -16.94 4.43 -0.53
C THR A 50 -15.96 5.12 0.39
N ILE A 51 -16.22 6.39 0.74
CA ILE A 51 -15.34 7.17 1.61
C ILE A 51 -16.00 7.36 2.97
N SER A 52 -15.23 7.11 4.02
CA SER A 52 -15.56 7.46 5.39
C SER A 52 -14.38 8.16 6.02
N SER A 53 -14.64 9.14 6.88
CA SER A 53 -13.61 9.86 7.64
C SER A 53 -13.96 9.74 9.10
N ASP A 54 -12.97 9.44 9.94
CA ASP A 54 -13.13 9.57 11.37
C ASP A 54 -12.79 11.00 11.82
N THR A 55 -13.23 11.36 13.02
CA THR A 55 -12.93 12.67 13.62
C THR A 55 -11.45 12.86 13.98
N ALA A 56 -10.59 11.87 13.71
CA ALA A 56 -9.19 11.85 14.12
C ALA A 56 -8.22 12.04 12.94
N GLY A 57 -8.71 12.51 11.79
CA GLY A 57 -7.88 12.86 10.62
C GLY A 57 -7.44 11.66 9.78
N VAL A 58 -8.13 10.52 9.91
CA VAL A 58 -7.92 9.36 9.05
C VAL A 58 -9.06 9.28 8.05
N ILE A 59 -8.69 9.23 6.77
CA ILE A 59 -9.63 8.96 5.69
C ILE A 59 -9.53 7.49 5.34
N ARG A 60 -10.67 6.80 5.41
CA ARG A 60 -10.82 5.42 4.98
C ARG A 60 -11.57 5.39 3.65
N LEU A 61 -10.89 4.90 2.62
CA LEU A 61 -11.52 4.57 1.35
C LEU A 61 -11.72 3.06 1.28
N THR A 62 -12.87 2.63 0.80
CA THR A 62 -13.17 1.21 0.58
C THR A 62 -13.56 0.98 -0.86
N LEU A 63 -12.76 0.21 -1.57
CA LEU A 63 -13.04 -0.26 -2.91
C LEU A 63 -13.54 -1.71 -2.85
N ARG A 64 -14.63 -2.00 -3.55
CA ARG A 64 -15.18 -3.36 -3.69
C ARG A 64 -15.23 -3.72 -5.15
N VAL A 65 -14.49 -4.75 -5.54
CA VAL A 65 -14.46 -5.23 -6.92
C VAL A 65 -15.02 -6.64 -6.96
N PRO A 66 -16.18 -6.87 -7.59
CA PRO A 66 -16.72 -8.21 -7.77
C PRO A 66 -15.72 -9.13 -8.48
N TYR A 67 -15.68 -10.40 -8.10
CA TYR A 67 -15.00 -11.39 -8.92
C TYR A 67 -15.85 -11.62 -10.18
N ARG A 68 -15.52 -10.99 -11.30
CA ARG A 68 -16.12 -11.33 -12.60
C ARG A 68 -15.16 -12.23 -13.36
N GLU A 69 -15.70 -13.10 -14.21
CA GLU A 69 -14.92 -13.67 -15.30
C GLU A 69 -14.40 -12.51 -16.15
N ALA A 70 -13.16 -12.61 -16.62
CA ALA A 70 -12.48 -11.57 -17.39
C ALA A 70 -13.21 -11.30 -18.72
N ASP A 71 -14.30 -10.55 -18.69
CA ASP A 71 -14.79 -9.81 -19.85
C ASP A 71 -14.20 -8.39 -19.80
N GLU A 72 -13.79 -7.91 -20.98
CA GLU A 72 -13.00 -6.69 -21.16
C GLU A 72 -13.80 -5.38 -20.93
N SER A 73 -15.06 -5.42 -20.50
CA SER A 73 -15.99 -4.32 -20.75
C SER A 73 -16.46 -3.46 -19.56
N SER A 74 -15.97 -3.66 -18.33
CA SER A 74 -16.48 -2.86 -17.18
C SER A 74 -15.42 -2.23 -16.27
N GLY A 75 -15.01 -0.99 -16.57
CA GLY A 75 -14.50 -0.02 -15.58
C GLY A 75 -13.01 -0.12 -15.23
N PRO A 76 -12.47 0.87 -14.49
CA PRO A 76 -11.06 1.32 -14.58
C PRO A 76 -10.08 0.22 -14.18
N CYS A 77 -8.90 0.20 -14.82
CA CYS A 77 -7.58 -0.42 -14.60
C CYS A 77 -7.35 -1.63 -13.64
N PHE A 78 -8.32 -2.05 -12.82
CA PHE A 78 -8.24 -3.03 -11.75
C PHE A 78 -8.73 -4.38 -12.24
N HIS A 79 -7.83 -5.35 -12.26
CA HIS A 79 -8.17 -6.73 -12.51
C HIS A 79 -8.35 -7.44 -11.16
N ALA A 80 -9.61 -7.64 -10.74
CA ALA A 80 -9.88 -8.44 -9.55
C ALA A 80 -9.30 -9.84 -9.72
N PRO A 81 -8.81 -10.48 -8.64
CA PRO A 81 -8.47 -11.88 -8.72
C PRO A 81 -9.69 -12.69 -9.14
N ILE A 82 -9.46 -13.72 -9.97
CA ILE A 82 -10.49 -14.73 -10.26
C ILE A 82 -11.02 -15.27 -8.94
N GLU A 83 -12.32 -15.52 -8.85
CA GLU A 83 -12.98 -16.04 -7.64
C GLU A 83 -12.17 -17.23 -7.10
N PRO A 84 -11.70 -17.16 -5.84
CA PRO A 84 -10.88 -18.20 -5.28
C PRO A 84 -11.75 -19.36 -4.76
N CYS A 85 -11.34 -20.58 -5.02
CA CYS A 85 -11.99 -21.79 -4.54
C CYS A 85 -11.27 -22.35 -3.29
N PRO A 86 -11.90 -23.21 -2.48
CA PRO A 86 -11.25 -23.79 -1.29
C PRO A 86 -9.93 -24.53 -1.57
N ALA A 87 -9.75 -25.05 -2.80
CA ALA A 87 -8.51 -25.71 -3.19
C ALA A 87 -7.34 -24.72 -3.40
N ASP A 88 -7.63 -23.45 -3.68
CA ASP A 88 -6.61 -22.42 -3.85
C ASP A 88 -5.87 -22.16 -2.53
N LEU A 89 -6.57 -22.12 -1.40
CA LEU A 89 -5.91 -21.89 -0.10
C LEU A 89 -4.91 -22.99 0.26
N ARG A 90 -5.25 -24.27 -0.01
CA ARG A 90 -4.33 -25.39 0.18
C ARG A 90 -3.12 -25.28 -0.73
N ALA A 91 -3.34 -24.88 -1.98
CA ALA A 91 -2.26 -24.64 -2.93
C ALA A 91 -1.37 -23.48 -2.49
N MET A 92 -1.94 -22.36 -2.02
CA MET A 92 -1.20 -21.23 -1.46
C MET A 92 -0.33 -21.67 -0.27
N ALA A 93 -0.89 -22.46 0.65
CA ALA A 93 -0.14 -23.01 1.79
C ALA A 93 1.06 -23.86 1.36
N LYS A 94 0.89 -24.70 0.34
CA LYS A 94 1.95 -25.54 -0.24
C LYS A 94 3.03 -24.68 -0.92
N THR A 95 2.62 -23.78 -1.82
CA THR A 95 3.51 -22.91 -2.60
C THR A 95 4.29 -21.93 -1.72
N ALA A 96 3.67 -21.42 -0.66
CA ALA A 96 4.33 -20.53 0.30
C ALA A 96 5.21 -21.28 1.32
N HIS A 97 5.11 -22.61 1.40
CA HIS A 97 5.63 -23.42 2.52
C HIS A 97 5.15 -22.91 3.89
N LEU A 98 3.85 -22.59 3.99
CA LEU A 98 3.21 -22.07 5.20
C LEU A 98 2.02 -22.96 5.60
N PRO A 99 2.23 -24.02 6.40
CA PRO A 99 1.15 -24.91 6.85
C PRO A 99 0.03 -24.18 7.60
N ALA A 100 0.34 -23.06 8.25
CA ALA A 100 -0.64 -22.21 8.93
C ALA A 100 -1.72 -21.64 7.99
N LEU A 101 -1.40 -21.42 6.70
CA LEU A 101 -2.38 -21.00 5.70
C LEU A 101 -3.42 -22.09 5.42
N ALA A 102 -3.06 -23.37 5.52
CA ALA A 102 -3.99 -24.48 5.30
C ALA A 102 -5.01 -24.63 6.44
N ARG A 103 -4.77 -23.99 7.60
CA ARG A 103 -5.63 -24.03 8.79
C ARG A 103 -6.52 -22.80 8.94
N THR A 104 -6.66 -22.00 7.89
CA THR A 104 -7.50 -20.80 7.89
C THR A 104 -8.48 -20.84 6.72
N THR A 105 -9.12 -19.71 6.42
CA THR A 105 -10.02 -19.53 5.28
C THR A 105 -9.55 -18.31 4.48
N LEU A 106 -9.95 -18.22 3.20
CA LEU A 106 -9.47 -17.14 2.32
C LEU A 106 -9.86 -15.75 2.83
N ASP A 107 -11.02 -15.60 3.48
CA ASP A 107 -11.47 -14.37 4.15
C ASP A 107 -10.59 -13.96 5.34
N ARG A 108 -9.63 -14.79 5.73
CA ARG A 108 -8.67 -14.55 6.81
C ARG A 108 -7.25 -14.27 6.27
N VAL A 109 -7.08 -14.21 4.96
CA VAL A 109 -5.84 -13.81 4.29
C VAL A 109 -5.97 -12.35 3.88
N VAL A 110 -4.93 -11.56 4.15
CA VAL A 110 -4.91 -10.13 3.85
C VAL A 110 -3.66 -9.72 3.10
N ALA A 111 -3.83 -9.02 2.00
CA ALA A 111 -2.77 -8.35 1.25
C ALA A 111 -2.50 -6.96 1.84
N ILE A 112 -1.23 -6.57 1.96
CA ILE A 112 -0.84 -5.26 2.47
C ILE A 112 0.16 -4.63 1.51
N ASP A 113 -0.03 -3.34 1.29
CA ASP A 113 0.90 -2.44 0.59
C ASP A 113 0.88 -1.05 1.25
N THR A 114 2.01 -0.36 1.26
CA THR A 114 2.15 0.97 1.87
C THR A 114 2.76 2.00 0.94
N GLU A 115 2.21 3.21 0.98
CA GLU A 115 2.89 4.39 0.42
C GLU A 115 3.48 5.22 1.55
N THR A 116 4.70 5.70 1.33
CA THR A 116 5.54 6.25 2.40
C THR A 116 6.14 7.59 2.01
N THR A 117 6.53 8.38 3.01
CA THR A 117 7.07 9.73 2.79
C THR A 117 8.52 9.77 2.27
N GLY A 118 9.11 8.65 1.85
CA GLY A 118 10.47 8.61 1.31
C GLY A 118 11.17 7.27 1.52
N LEU A 119 12.51 7.26 1.40
CA LEU A 119 13.31 6.04 1.50
C LEU A 119 13.15 5.39 2.89
N LEU A 120 12.81 4.10 2.87
CA LEU A 120 12.45 3.26 4.02
C LEU A 120 13.55 3.10 5.07
N ASP A 121 14.80 3.40 4.71
CA ASP A 121 15.97 3.37 5.59
C ASP A 121 16.02 4.57 6.56
N ARG A 122 15.19 5.60 6.33
CA ARG A 122 15.20 6.78 7.18
C ARG A 122 14.35 6.61 8.43
N PRO A 123 14.85 7.04 9.60
CA PRO A 123 14.08 7.05 10.83
C PRO A 123 12.76 7.82 10.72
N GLU A 124 12.70 8.85 9.87
CA GLU A 124 11.50 9.68 9.71
C GLU A 124 10.47 9.11 8.72
N ALA A 125 10.77 8.01 8.02
CA ALA A 125 9.82 7.41 7.10
C ALA A 125 8.55 6.98 7.86
N VAL A 126 7.41 7.43 7.35
CA VAL A 126 6.08 7.05 7.84
C VAL A 126 5.23 6.58 6.66
N PRO A 127 4.37 5.57 6.87
CA PRO A 127 3.32 5.28 5.91
C PRO A 127 2.30 6.42 5.98
N PHE A 128 1.97 7.00 4.84
CA PHE A 128 0.86 7.96 4.76
C PHE A 128 -0.38 7.34 4.13
N LEU A 129 -0.22 6.20 3.45
CA LEU A 129 -1.29 5.36 2.95
C LEU A 129 -0.96 3.91 3.29
N VAL A 130 -1.89 3.23 3.95
CA VAL A 130 -1.81 1.78 4.16
C VAL A 130 -3.04 1.15 3.53
N GLY A 131 -2.81 0.37 2.48
CA GLY A 131 -3.86 -0.41 1.86
C GLY A 131 -3.88 -1.84 2.40
N VAL A 132 -5.10 -2.36 2.56
CA VAL A 132 -5.41 -3.67 3.14
C VAL A 132 -6.43 -4.33 2.24
N GLY A 133 -6.04 -5.40 1.54
CA GLY A 133 -6.92 -6.14 0.63
C GLY A 133 -7.30 -7.50 1.16
N HIS A 134 -8.57 -7.90 1.08
CA HIS A 134 -9.01 -9.22 1.51
C HIS A 134 -10.10 -9.81 0.63
N PHE A 135 -10.18 -11.14 0.68
CA PHE A 135 -11.21 -11.89 -0.03
C PHE A 135 -12.52 -11.87 0.76
N GLU A 136 -13.62 -11.50 0.09
CA GLU A 136 -14.97 -11.75 0.57
C GLU A 136 -15.68 -12.73 -0.38
N ARG A 137 -16.88 -13.20 -0.03
CA ARG A 137 -17.56 -14.28 -0.78
C ARG A 137 -17.70 -14.03 -2.28
N ARG A 138 -18.01 -12.81 -2.70
CA ARG A 138 -18.34 -12.47 -4.11
C ARG A 138 -17.51 -11.33 -4.68
N GLN A 139 -16.55 -10.83 -3.92
CA GLN A 139 -15.79 -9.63 -4.24
C GLN A 139 -14.46 -9.62 -3.50
N PHE A 140 -13.48 -8.94 -4.09
CA PHE A 140 -12.29 -8.52 -3.39
C PHE A 140 -12.50 -7.12 -2.83
N VAL A 141 -12.12 -6.92 -1.57
CA VAL A 141 -12.27 -5.63 -0.89
C VAL A 141 -10.90 -5.05 -0.60
N VAL A 142 -10.71 -3.77 -0.91
CA VAL A 142 -9.52 -3.00 -0.53
C VAL A 142 -9.95 -1.88 0.39
N GLU A 143 -9.39 -1.85 1.59
CA GLU A 143 -9.51 -0.75 2.55
C GLU A 143 -8.20 0.04 2.57
N GLN A 144 -8.29 1.33 2.29
CA GLN A 144 -7.15 2.25 2.25
C GLN A 144 -7.27 3.24 3.40
N LEU A 145 -6.29 3.22 4.30
CA LEU A 145 -6.18 4.13 5.42
C LEU A 145 -5.20 5.24 5.06
N PHE A 146 -5.71 6.44 4.84
CA PHE A 146 -4.93 7.62 4.48
C PHE A 146 -4.79 8.55 5.67
N MET A 147 -3.55 8.98 5.90
CA MET A 147 -3.16 9.92 6.94
C MET A 147 -3.21 11.34 6.37
N GLU A 148 -4.17 12.16 6.82
CA GLU A 148 -4.33 13.53 6.29
C GLU A 148 -3.18 14.47 6.68
N ASP A 149 -2.57 14.22 7.84
CA ASP A 149 -1.40 14.92 8.34
C ASP A 149 -0.59 14.01 9.27
N PHE A 150 0.63 14.44 9.62
CA PHE A 150 1.49 13.66 10.52
C PHE A 150 0.92 13.46 11.93
N GLU A 151 0.00 14.32 12.39
CA GLU A 151 -0.62 14.20 13.71
C GLU A 151 -1.65 13.06 13.75
N SER A 152 -2.18 12.68 12.57
CA SER A 152 -3.15 11.60 12.38
C SER A 152 -2.52 10.20 12.39
N GLU A 153 -1.19 10.08 12.41
CA GLU A 153 -0.51 8.79 12.38
C GLU A 153 -0.95 7.82 13.50
N PRO A 154 -1.03 8.21 14.79
CA PRO A 154 -1.48 7.31 15.85
C PRO A 154 -2.91 6.78 15.61
N ALA A 155 -3.78 7.62 15.04
CA ALA A 155 -5.15 7.23 14.70
C ALA A 155 -5.14 6.21 13.55
N MET A 156 -4.37 6.46 12.49
CA MET A 156 -4.24 5.55 11.35
C MET A 156 -3.71 4.17 11.78
N LEU A 157 -2.68 4.12 12.64
CA LEU A 157 -2.12 2.86 13.10
C LEU A 157 -3.08 2.08 14.02
N ARG A 158 -3.90 2.77 14.83
CA ARG A 158 -4.97 2.12 15.62
C ARG A 158 -6.07 1.58 14.71
N ALA A 159 -6.48 2.35 13.71
CA ALA A 159 -7.44 1.92 12.69
C ALA A 159 -6.92 0.68 11.93
N LEU A 160 -5.63 0.66 11.59
CA LEU A 160 -4.98 -0.51 10.99
C LEU A 160 -4.96 -1.70 11.94
N ALA A 161 -4.62 -1.50 13.21
CA ALA A 161 -4.63 -2.57 14.21
C ALA A 161 -6.02 -3.24 14.33
N LEU A 162 -7.09 -2.44 14.29
CA LEU A 162 -8.47 -2.93 14.31
C LEU A 162 -8.84 -3.66 13.01
N CYS A 163 -8.55 -3.06 11.85
CA CYS A 163 -8.77 -3.66 10.54
C CYS A 163 -8.06 -5.01 10.42
N MET A 164 -6.86 -5.13 10.99
CA MET A 164 -6.06 -6.34 10.96
C MET A 164 -6.58 -7.47 11.87
N ARG A 165 -7.52 -7.24 12.80
CA ARG A 165 -7.96 -8.25 13.79
C ARG A 165 -8.51 -9.54 13.17
N PRO A 166 -9.36 -9.52 12.13
CA PRO A 166 -9.97 -10.73 11.58
C PRO A 166 -8.96 -11.66 10.91
N PHE A 167 -7.85 -11.12 10.39
CA PHE A 167 -6.93 -11.86 9.54
C PHE A 167 -5.92 -12.70 10.34
N ARG A 168 -5.48 -13.80 9.71
CA ARG A 168 -4.59 -14.81 10.28
C ARG A 168 -3.31 -14.97 9.48
N ALA A 169 -3.29 -14.52 8.23
CA ALA A 169 -2.11 -14.52 7.38
C ALA A 169 -2.01 -13.26 6.54
N ILE A 170 -0.76 -12.83 6.29
CA ILE A 170 -0.40 -11.63 5.56
C ILE A 170 0.21 -12.04 4.23
N LEU A 171 -0.17 -11.34 3.18
CA LEU A 171 0.35 -11.43 1.83
C LEU A 171 0.96 -10.06 1.46
N THR A 172 2.14 -10.04 0.87
CA THR A 172 2.78 -8.81 0.38
C THR A 172 3.57 -9.10 -0.87
N TYR A 173 3.84 -8.09 -1.69
CA TYR A 173 4.87 -8.15 -2.73
C TYR A 173 6.12 -7.40 -2.27
N ASN A 174 7.18 -8.11 -1.89
CA ASN A 174 8.42 -7.53 -1.31
C ASN A 174 8.26 -6.83 0.05
N GLY A 175 7.09 -6.91 0.68
CA GLY A 175 6.84 -6.25 1.97
C GLY A 175 7.59 -6.84 3.17
N LYS A 176 8.27 -7.99 3.02
CA LYS A 176 9.22 -8.45 4.05
C LYS A 176 10.40 -7.48 4.21
N THR A 177 10.81 -6.85 3.12
CA THR A 177 11.94 -5.92 3.07
C THR A 177 11.49 -4.49 3.36
N PHE A 178 10.23 -4.16 3.04
CA PHE A 178 9.75 -2.78 2.99
C PHE A 178 8.60 -2.50 3.96
N ASP A 179 7.38 -2.94 3.64
CA ASP A 179 6.16 -2.57 4.38
C ASP A 179 6.17 -3.03 5.83
N LEU A 180 6.43 -4.32 6.07
CA LEU A 180 6.30 -4.90 7.41
C LEU A 180 7.36 -4.39 8.39
N PRO A 181 8.65 -4.23 8.03
CA PRO A 181 9.62 -3.57 8.89
C PRO A 181 9.20 -2.16 9.31
N LEU A 182 8.71 -1.35 8.35
CA LEU A 182 8.22 0.00 8.62
C LEU A 182 7.04 -0.04 9.61
N LEU A 183 5.99 -0.80 9.29
CA LEU A 183 4.78 -0.90 10.12
C LEU A 183 5.08 -1.40 11.52
N ARG A 184 5.94 -2.42 11.67
CA ARG A 184 6.40 -2.91 12.99
C ARG A 184 7.06 -1.81 13.80
N ARG A 185 7.96 -1.04 13.18
CA ARG A 185 8.68 0.05 13.82
C ARG A 185 7.72 1.16 14.25
N ARG A 186 6.80 1.57 13.37
CA ARG A 186 5.79 2.60 13.70
C ARG A 186 4.87 2.15 14.84
N PHE A 187 4.42 0.89 14.83
CA PHE A 187 3.64 0.32 15.94
C PHE A 187 4.41 0.34 17.26
N ALA A 188 5.70 0.00 17.25
CA ALA A 188 6.53 0.03 18.44
C ALA A 188 6.71 1.44 18.99
N ILE A 189 6.97 2.44 18.13
CA ILE A 189 7.07 3.85 18.50
C ILE A 189 5.78 4.33 19.20
N HIS A 190 4.62 3.97 18.66
CA HIS A 190 3.31 4.33 19.19
C HIS A 190 2.79 3.38 20.30
N ARG A 191 3.64 2.45 20.77
CA ARG A 191 3.31 1.47 21.83
C ARG A 191 2.06 0.64 21.55
N LEU A 192 1.81 0.33 20.28
CA LEU A 192 0.69 -0.50 19.84
C LEU A 192 1.06 -2.00 19.86
N PRO A 193 0.08 -2.91 20.02
CA PRO A 193 0.35 -4.34 20.00
C PRO A 193 0.98 -4.81 18.67
N THR A 194 2.20 -5.33 18.74
CA THR A 194 2.95 -5.80 17.55
C THR A 194 2.69 -7.27 17.21
N GLY A 195 1.86 -7.97 18.00
CA GLY A 195 1.57 -9.39 17.82
C GLY A 195 0.95 -9.75 16.47
N ILE A 196 0.22 -8.81 15.86
CA ILE A 196 -0.36 -8.98 14.52
C ILE A 196 0.70 -9.24 13.44
N TRP A 197 1.93 -8.76 13.64
CA TRP A 197 3.03 -8.91 12.70
C TRP A 197 3.78 -10.25 12.82
N ARG A 198 3.39 -11.11 13.77
CA ARG A 198 3.92 -12.49 13.91
C ARG A 198 3.07 -13.54 13.18
N ARG A 199 2.00 -13.11 12.51
CA ARG A 199 1.15 -13.98 11.70
C ARG A 199 1.93 -14.61 10.55
N ALA A 200 1.41 -15.70 10.01
CA ALA A 200 1.96 -16.31 8.81
C ALA A 200 2.07 -15.26 7.71
N HIS A 201 3.23 -15.17 7.05
CA HIS A 201 3.50 -14.13 6.07
C HIS A 201 4.06 -14.74 4.80
N TRP A 202 3.35 -14.56 3.70
CA TRP A 202 3.83 -14.89 2.37
C TRP A 202 4.27 -13.61 1.64
N ASP A 203 5.59 -13.50 1.44
CA ASP A 203 6.17 -12.54 0.51
C ASP A 203 6.25 -13.15 -0.89
N VAL A 204 5.33 -12.74 -1.77
CA VAL A 204 5.08 -13.32 -3.10
C VAL A 204 6.31 -13.20 -3.99
N LEU A 205 7.08 -12.10 -3.89
CA LEU A 205 8.26 -11.85 -4.72
C LEU A 205 9.29 -12.98 -4.60
N ARG A 206 9.40 -13.61 -3.43
CA ARG A 206 10.35 -14.72 -3.24
C ARG A 206 9.95 -15.95 -4.05
N THR A 207 8.67 -16.26 -4.10
CA THR A 207 8.14 -17.35 -4.91
C THR A 207 8.27 -17.03 -6.39
N VAL A 208 7.89 -15.81 -6.80
CA VAL A 208 8.07 -15.33 -8.17
C VAL A 208 9.51 -15.52 -8.62
N ARG A 209 10.49 -15.00 -7.87
CA ARG A 209 11.92 -15.13 -8.22
C ARG A 209 12.38 -16.58 -8.34
N LYS A 210 11.83 -17.51 -7.56
CA LYS A 210 12.17 -18.94 -7.66
C LYS A 210 11.63 -19.55 -8.95
N VAL A 211 10.39 -19.26 -9.31
CA VAL A 211 9.75 -19.78 -10.54
C VAL A 211 10.36 -19.14 -11.78
N TRP A 212 10.45 -17.79 -11.78
CA TRP A 212 10.94 -17.02 -12.92
C TRP A 212 12.41 -17.28 -13.23
N ARG A 213 13.28 -17.58 -12.25
CA ARG A 213 14.73 -17.76 -12.48
C ARG A 213 15.15 -19.21 -12.81
N THR A 214 14.21 -20.09 -13.20
CA THR A 214 14.55 -21.45 -13.64
C THR A 214 15.11 -21.48 -15.08
N GLY A 215 15.80 -22.56 -15.44
CA GLY A 215 16.89 -22.60 -16.42
C GLY A 215 16.65 -22.05 -17.85
N GLN A 216 15.42 -21.96 -18.33
CA GLN A 216 15.12 -21.36 -19.64
C GLN A 216 15.09 -19.82 -19.60
N SER A 217 14.74 -19.24 -18.46
CA SER A 217 14.74 -17.78 -18.24
C SER A 217 16.14 -17.23 -18.07
N ARG A 218 17.07 -18.00 -17.51
CA ARG A 218 18.45 -17.57 -17.25
C ARG A 218 19.23 -17.30 -18.54
N ALA A 219 19.05 -18.14 -19.56
CA ALA A 219 19.67 -17.97 -20.89
C ALA A 219 19.06 -16.79 -21.67
N ARG A 220 17.74 -16.57 -21.55
CA ARG A 220 17.04 -15.41 -22.13
C ARG A 220 17.35 -14.11 -21.40
N GLU A 221 17.51 -14.12 -20.08
CA GLU A 221 17.85 -12.96 -19.23
C GLU A 221 19.28 -12.48 -19.47
N GLN A 222 20.23 -13.41 -19.66
CA GLN A 222 21.62 -13.10 -20.01
C GLN A 222 21.73 -12.52 -21.43
N ALA A 223 20.89 -12.98 -22.36
CA ALA A 223 20.84 -12.50 -23.74
C ALA A 223 20.01 -11.22 -23.95
N ALA A 224 19.08 -10.89 -23.04
CA ALA A 224 18.12 -9.79 -23.20
C ALA A 224 18.29 -8.62 -22.21
N GLY A 225 19.28 -8.65 -21.31
CA GLY A 225 19.45 -7.59 -20.31
C GLY A 225 18.31 -7.55 -19.28
N ILE A 226 18.12 -8.66 -18.56
CA ILE A 226 17.35 -8.83 -17.31
C ILE A 226 15.92 -8.22 -17.31
N ARG A 227 14.89 -9.07 -17.46
CA ARG A 227 13.52 -8.72 -17.07
C ARG A 227 13.47 -8.49 -15.55
N SER A 228 12.90 -7.38 -15.10
CA SER A 228 12.80 -7.09 -13.67
C SER A 228 11.70 -7.98 -13.05
N CYS A 229 11.85 -8.44 -11.82
CA CYS A 229 10.72 -9.02 -11.06
C CYS A 229 9.93 -7.91 -10.36
N SER A 230 9.79 -6.75 -11.00
CA SER A 230 8.89 -5.71 -10.50
C SER A 230 7.45 -6.23 -10.57
N LEU A 231 6.56 -5.70 -9.73
CA LEU A 231 5.16 -6.11 -9.75
C LEU A 231 4.55 -5.88 -11.14
N THR A 232 4.86 -4.74 -11.77
CA THR A 232 4.40 -4.40 -13.12
C THR A 232 4.84 -5.39 -14.19
N ASP A 233 6.08 -5.87 -14.17
CA ASP A 233 6.56 -6.85 -15.16
C ASP A 233 5.86 -8.20 -14.97
N ILE A 234 5.64 -8.60 -13.71
CA ILE A 234 5.02 -9.87 -13.35
C ILE A 234 3.52 -9.86 -13.63
N GLU A 235 2.84 -8.71 -13.58
CA GLU A 235 1.46 -8.61 -14.04
C GLU A 235 1.31 -9.02 -15.50
N GLN A 236 2.15 -8.47 -16.37
CA GLN A 236 2.09 -8.81 -17.79
C GLN A 236 2.40 -10.28 -18.02
N ASP A 237 3.44 -10.80 -17.36
CA ASP A 237 3.87 -12.17 -17.62
C ASP A 237 2.98 -13.24 -16.93
N VAL A 238 2.34 -12.94 -15.78
CA VAL A 238 1.48 -13.90 -15.04
C VAL A 238 -0.01 -13.70 -15.35
N LEU A 239 -0.47 -12.45 -15.35
CA LEU A 239 -1.89 -12.11 -15.47
C LEU A 239 -2.29 -11.74 -16.91
N GLY A 240 -1.31 -11.58 -17.81
CA GLY A 240 -1.57 -11.27 -19.22
C GLY A 240 -2.01 -9.83 -19.48
N PHE A 241 -2.03 -8.95 -18.47
CA PHE A 241 -2.52 -7.58 -18.59
C PHE A 241 -1.40 -6.55 -18.39
N ARG A 242 -1.53 -5.41 -19.08
CA ARG A 242 -0.64 -4.24 -18.94
C ARG A 242 -1.41 -3.11 -18.27
N ARG A 243 -1.01 -2.73 -17.05
CA ARG A 243 -1.58 -1.55 -16.38
C ARG A 243 -1.18 -0.26 -17.10
N LYS A 244 -2.10 0.70 -17.16
CA LYS A 244 -1.80 2.07 -17.55
C LYS A 244 -1.26 2.81 -16.33
N ARG A 245 0.04 3.12 -16.31
CA ARG A 245 0.65 3.90 -15.21
C ARG A 245 0.18 5.34 -15.25
N THR A 246 -0.51 5.77 -14.19
CA THR A 246 -0.94 7.16 -13.97
C THR A 246 0.06 7.95 -13.11
N ILE A 247 0.91 7.25 -12.37
CA ILE A 247 1.98 7.81 -11.53
C ILE A 247 3.18 6.87 -11.46
N GLU A 248 4.38 7.45 -11.42
CA GLU A 248 5.63 6.74 -11.13
C GLU A 248 5.84 6.60 -9.63
N SER A 249 6.16 5.39 -9.13
CA SER A 249 6.24 5.12 -7.69
C SER A 249 7.22 6.04 -6.94
N ASN A 250 8.31 6.48 -7.60
CA ASN A 250 9.27 7.41 -7.00
C ASN A 250 8.74 8.84 -6.82
N ARG A 251 7.63 9.20 -7.48
CA ARG A 251 6.95 10.50 -7.35
C ARG A 251 5.89 10.51 -6.26
N ILE A 252 5.47 9.34 -5.78
CA ILE A 252 4.40 9.22 -4.79
C ILE A 252 4.68 10.03 -3.50
N PRO A 253 5.91 10.02 -2.93
CA PRO A 253 6.21 10.86 -1.77
C PRO A 253 6.04 12.36 -2.05
N GLU A 254 6.43 12.82 -3.24
CA GLU A 254 6.29 14.23 -3.64
C GLU A 254 4.82 14.65 -3.70
N VAL A 255 3.93 13.77 -4.19
CA VAL A 255 2.49 14.03 -4.25
C VAL A 255 1.91 14.22 -2.85
N TYR A 256 2.29 13.40 -1.89
CA TYR A 256 1.84 13.57 -0.51
C TYR A 256 2.37 14.87 0.12
N HIS A 257 3.63 15.23 -0.14
CA HIS A 257 4.17 16.51 0.33
C HIS A 257 3.49 17.73 -0.31
N ASP A 258 3.12 17.66 -1.58
CA ASP A 258 2.32 18.70 -2.23
C ASP A 258 0.93 18.81 -1.61
N TYR A 259 0.28 17.68 -1.33
CA TYR A 259 -1.00 17.63 -0.61
C TYR A 259 -0.91 18.29 0.77
N LEU A 260 0.11 17.93 1.56
CA LEU A 260 0.39 18.57 2.85
C LEU A 260 0.65 20.06 2.69
N GLY A 261 1.25 20.51 1.58
CA GLY A 261 1.44 21.93 1.26
C GLY A 261 0.17 22.65 0.78
N GLY A 262 -0.97 21.95 0.67
CA GLY A 262 -2.23 22.48 0.18
C GLY A 262 -2.33 22.65 -1.32
N ARG A 263 -1.53 21.90 -2.07
CA ARG A 263 -1.50 21.92 -3.53
C ARG A 263 -1.96 20.59 -4.08
N ARG A 264 -2.62 20.63 -5.23
CA ARG A 264 -2.78 19.49 -6.16
C ARG A 264 -3.32 18.21 -5.52
N ALA A 265 -4.33 18.33 -4.66
CA ALA A 265 -4.95 17.19 -4.00
C ALA A 265 -5.49 16.16 -5.01
N GLU A 266 -5.82 16.60 -6.22
CA GLU A 266 -6.33 15.77 -7.32
C GLU A 266 -5.32 14.71 -7.76
N ARG A 267 -4.02 14.92 -7.51
CA ARG A 267 -2.98 13.93 -7.81
C ARG A 267 -2.97 12.74 -6.86
N LEU A 268 -3.58 12.88 -5.67
CA LEU A 268 -3.71 11.74 -4.75
C LEU A 268 -4.54 10.61 -5.36
N ALA A 269 -5.45 10.91 -6.29
CA ALA A 269 -6.20 9.89 -7.02
C ALA A 269 -5.32 8.78 -7.58
N ALA A 270 -4.27 9.18 -8.29
CA ALA A 270 -3.32 8.25 -8.89
C ALA A 270 -2.54 7.45 -7.85
N VAL A 271 -2.31 8.00 -6.64
CA VAL A 271 -1.65 7.30 -5.53
C VAL A 271 -2.58 6.23 -4.96
N PHE A 272 -3.86 6.56 -4.74
CA PHE A 272 -4.85 5.57 -4.29
C PHE A 272 -5.04 4.45 -5.31
N ASP A 273 -5.12 4.79 -6.59
CA ASP A 273 -5.23 3.79 -7.66
C ASP A 273 -3.99 2.90 -7.74
N HIS A 274 -2.79 3.48 -7.57
CA HIS A 274 -1.53 2.73 -7.53
C HIS A 274 -1.54 1.69 -6.41
N ASN A 275 -1.78 2.13 -5.18
CA ASN A 275 -1.79 1.27 -4.00
C ASN A 275 -2.89 0.20 -4.10
N ALA A 276 -4.10 0.55 -4.57
CA ALA A 276 -5.17 -0.42 -4.77
C ALA A 276 -4.78 -1.48 -5.80
N GLN A 277 -4.21 -1.06 -6.94
CA GLN A 277 -3.74 -1.97 -7.98
C GLN A 277 -2.65 -2.93 -7.46
N ASP A 278 -1.68 -2.43 -6.69
CA ASP A 278 -0.60 -3.24 -6.16
C ASP A 278 -1.12 -4.35 -5.24
N ILE A 279 -2.16 -4.05 -4.46
CA ILE A 279 -2.86 -5.00 -3.60
C ILE A 279 -3.60 -6.06 -4.43
N PHE A 280 -4.39 -5.66 -5.43
CA PHE A 280 -5.08 -6.60 -6.32
C PHE A 280 -4.10 -7.53 -7.00
N SER A 281 -3.04 -6.97 -7.58
CA SER A 281 -2.03 -7.74 -8.32
C SER A 281 -1.27 -8.70 -7.42
N THR A 282 -0.94 -8.28 -6.20
CA THR A 282 -0.34 -9.15 -5.19
C THR A 282 -1.22 -10.38 -4.91
N ALA A 283 -2.52 -10.17 -4.68
CA ALA A 283 -3.48 -11.25 -4.43
C ALA A 283 -3.67 -12.15 -5.67
N ALA A 284 -3.83 -11.56 -6.85
CA ALA A 284 -4.03 -12.28 -8.11
C ALA A 284 -2.81 -13.13 -8.48
N ILE A 285 -1.59 -12.59 -8.38
CA ILE A 285 -0.35 -13.31 -8.65
C ILE A 285 -0.17 -14.47 -7.64
N ALA A 286 -0.47 -14.25 -6.36
CA ALA A 286 -0.38 -15.32 -5.37
C ALA A 286 -1.32 -16.50 -5.68
N LEU A 287 -2.56 -16.20 -6.09
CA LEU A 287 -3.51 -17.22 -6.55
C LEU A 287 -3.05 -17.91 -7.83
N ALA A 288 -2.55 -17.16 -8.81
CA ALA A 288 -2.04 -17.71 -10.07
C ALA A 288 -0.86 -18.66 -9.83
N LEU A 289 0.11 -18.26 -9.00
CA LEU A 289 1.23 -19.12 -8.61
C LEU A 289 0.76 -20.38 -7.89
N ALA A 290 -0.18 -20.26 -6.95
CA ALA A 290 -0.74 -21.42 -6.25
C ALA A 290 -1.40 -22.41 -7.24
N ARG A 291 -2.20 -21.91 -8.18
CA ARG A 291 -2.86 -22.72 -9.20
C ARG A 291 -1.86 -23.38 -10.15
N PHE A 292 -0.83 -22.65 -10.58
CA PHE A 292 0.26 -23.20 -11.40
C PHE A 292 0.93 -24.40 -10.72
N TYR A 293 1.36 -24.23 -9.46
CA TYR A 293 1.98 -25.32 -8.70
C TYR A 293 1.05 -26.52 -8.49
N ARG A 294 -0.27 -26.29 -8.40
CA ARG A 294 -1.25 -27.38 -8.30
C ARG A 294 -1.33 -28.21 -9.59
N LEU A 295 -1.22 -27.58 -10.76
CA LEU A 295 -1.27 -28.27 -12.06
C LEU A 295 0.05 -28.98 -12.40
N SER A 296 1.16 -28.51 -11.83
CA SER A 296 2.50 -29.09 -12.04
C SER A 296 2.94 -30.11 -10.97
N SER A 297 2.10 -30.37 -9.96
CA SER A 297 2.32 -31.37 -8.89
C SER A 297 1.50 -32.61 -9.11
#